data_AF-A0A1M6MAH4-F1
#
_entry.id   AF-A0A1M6MAH4-F1
#
_cell.length_a   1.000
_cell.length_b   1.000
_cell.length_c   1.000
_cell.angle_alpha   90.00
_cell.angle_beta   90.00
_cell.angle_gamma   90.00
#
_symmetry.space_group_name_H-M   'P 1'
#
loop_
_entity.id
_entity.type
_entity.pdbx_description
1 polymer ?
#
loop_
_entity_poly.entity_id
_entity_poly.type
_entity_poly.pdbx_seq_one_letter_code
_entity_poly.pdbx_strand_id
1 'polypeptide(L)'
;MMKNNQKYIIWIGLIAILMVGYFIADNFLFNGIKPRIINDNGVHANYFVKKDTEKKASIVLIGGGQWGDYWGQQFANRGFSGLSLPYTGWDGLPKLPEEINLEYFEKALAWLKKQPEVDPDKIIVMGASRNAELSLIIASIFTNHVSGAIAYAPSSVSWSNTVLTYNSNDLKPSWKYQGIDIPYIPMVKISGNESNKIETLE
;
A
#
# COMPACT_ATOMS: atom_id res chain seq x y z
N MET A 1 28.08 -31.01 44.46
CA MET A 1 28.02 -29.57 44.81
C MET A 1 28.58 -28.78 43.62
N MET A 2 27.74 -28.39 42.65
CA MET A 2 28.20 -27.57 41.52
C MET A 2 28.72 -26.24 42.07
N LYS A 3 30.01 -25.94 41.85
CA LYS A 3 30.64 -24.66 42.26
C LYS A 3 29.79 -23.52 41.73
N ASN A 4 29.35 -22.61 42.60
CA ASN A 4 28.47 -21.47 42.27
C ASN A 4 28.86 -20.74 40.97
N ASN A 5 30.15 -20.68 40.64
CA ASN A 5 30.68 -20.08 39.41
C ASN A 5 30.15 -20.74 38.12
N GLN A 6 29.89 -22.04 38.09
CA GLN A 6 29.33 -22.71 36.90
C GLN A 6 27.88 -22.27 36.63
N LYS A 7 27.08 -22.01 37.66
CA LYS A 7 25.71 -21.50 37.47
C LYS A 7 25.73 -20.09 36.87
N TYR A 8 26.64 -19.22 37.33
CA TYR A 8 26.78 -17.88 36.76
C TYR A 8 27.23 -17.91 35.29
N ILE A 9 28.15 -18.79 34.92
CA ILE A 9 28.60 -18.95 33.53
C ILE A 9 27.44 -19.39 32.62
N ILE A 10 26.61 -20.33 33.08
CA ILE A 10 25.43 -20.79 32.33
C ILE A 10 24.41 -19.66 32.16
N TRP A 11 24.13 -18.89 33.22
CA TRP A 11 23.21 -17.75 33.14
C TRP A 11 23.72 -16.63 32.23
N ILE A 12 25.02 -16.31 32.29
CA ILE A 12 25.65 -15.33 31.39
C ILE A 12 25.55 -15.79 29.94
N GLY A 13 25.80 -17.07 29.65
CA GLY A 13 25.65 -17.65 28.32
C GLY A 13 24.21 -17.57 27.79
N LEU A 14 23.22 -17.88 28.63
CA LEU A 14 21.79 -17.78 28.29
C LEU A 14 21.39 -16.34 27.96
N ILE A 15 21.81 -15.37 28.77
CA ILE A 15 21.54 -13.95 28.54
C ILE A 15 22.21 -13.46 27.24
N ALA A 16 23.44 -13.89 26.96
CA ALA A 16 24.13 -13.55 25.73
C ALA A 16 23.41 -14.11 24.49
N ILE A 17 22.93 -15.36 24.54
CA ILE A 17 22.16 -15.97 23.46
C ILE A 17 20.85 -15.22 23.23
N LEU A 18 20.12 -14.87 24.30
CA LEU A 18 18.88 -14.10 24.19
C LEU A 18 19.13 -12.70 23.62
N MET A 19 20.21 -12.02 24.02
CA MET A 19 20.59 -10.74 23.44
C MET A 19 20.95 -10.87 21.95
N VAL A 20 21.77 -11.85 21.57
CA VAL A 20 22.12 -12.07 20.16
C VAL A 20 20.88 -12.43 19.35
N GLY A 21 20.00 -13.28 19.87
CA GLY A 21 18.72 -13.61 19.24
C GLY A 21 17.81 -12.40 19.08
N TYR A 22 17.74 -11.53 20.11
CA TYR A 22 17.03 -10.26 20.04
C TYR A 22 17.62 -9.36 18.97
N PHE A 23 18.94 -9.14 18.93
CA PHE A 23 19.56 -8.31 17.90
C PHE A 23 19.41 -8.90 16.51
N ILE A 24 19.43 -10.22 16.32
CA ILE A 24 19.18 -10.85 15.00
C ILE A 24 17.73 -10.66 14.59
N ALA A 25 16.77 -10.88 15.50
CA ALA A 25 15.35 -10.67 15.23
C ALA A 25 15.05 -9.19 14.98
N ASP A 26 15.60 -8.30 15.81
CA ASP A 26 15.51 -6.85 15.67
C ASP A 26 16.14 -6.39 14.37
N ASN A 27 17.27 -6.98 13.98
CA ASN A 27 17.93 -6.70 12.71
C ASN A 27 17.10 -7.22 11.52
N PHE A 28 16.47 -8.39 11.63
CA PHE A 28 15.54 -8.88 10.62
C PHE A 28 14.25 -8.06 10.51
N LEU A 29 13.76 -7.51 11.64
CA LEU A 29 12.47 -6.84 11.74
C LEU A 29 12.57 -5.30 11.59
N PHE A 30 13.71 -4.70 11.94
CA PHE A 30 13.90 -3.25 12.13
C PHE A 30 15.18 -2.67 11.47
N ASN A 31 15.96 -3.46 10.73
CA ASN A 31 16.95 -2.90 9.77
C ASN A 31 16.33 -2.20 8.58
N GLY A 32 15.03 -2.35 8.45
CA GLY A 32 14.26 -1.77 7.40
C GLY A 32 14.42 -0.24 7.38
N ILE A 33 14.60 0.31 6.19
CA ILE A 33 14.51 1.75 5.96
C ILE A 33 13.21 2.24 6.62
N LYS A 34 13.36 3.17 7.58
CA LYS A 34 12.22 3.73 8.31
C LYS A 34 11.43 4.65 7.38
N PRO A 35 10.09 4.62 7.44
CA PRO A 35 9.29 5.54 6.66
C PRO A 35 9.51 6.98 7.14
N ARG A 36 9.60 7.90 6.18
CA ARG A 36 9.28 9.30 6.40
C ARG A 36 7.77 9.45 6.25
N ILE A 37 7.09 9.71 7.36
CA ILE A 37 5.63 9.92 7.38
C ILE A 37 5.33 11.27 6.72
N ILE A 38 4.43 11.24 5.75
CA ILE A 38 3.96 12.40 4.99
C ILE A 38 2.51 12.67 5.39
N ASN A 39 2.27 13.89 5.86
CA ASN A 39 0.96 14.41 6.19
C ASN A 39 0.95 15.93 5.87
N ASP A 40 1.17 16.25 4.61
CA ASP A 40 1.23 17.63 4.12
C ASP A 40 0.37 17.78 2.86
N ASN A 41 -0.20 18.97 2.65
CA ASN A 41 -0.97 19.32 1.44
C ASN A 41 -2.10 18.32 1.07
N GLY A 42 -2.67 17.62 2.07
CA GLY A 42 -3.70 16.62 1.88
C GLY A 42 -3.21 15.27 1.33
N VAL A 43 -1.90 14.99 1.42
CA VAL A 43 -1.31 13.68 1.09
C VAL A 43 -0.95 12.96 2.39
N HIS A 44 -1.45 11.73 2.54
CA HIS A 44 -1.15 10.85 3.66
C HIS A 44 -0.41 9.62 3.17
N ALA A 45 0.88 9.50 3.48
CA ALA A 45 1.70 8.41 2.97
C ALA A 45 2.90 8.08 3.85
N ASN A 46 3.42 6.86 3.70
CA ASN A 46 4.73 6.47 4.21
C ASN A 46 5.73 6.44 3.06
N TYR A 47 6.72 7.32 3.09
CA TYR A 47 7.75 7.42 2.05
C TYR A 47 9.05 6.74 2.49
N PHE A 48 9.52 5.80 1.69
CA PHE A 48 10.70 4.97 1.94
C PHE A 48 11.78 5.31 0.90
N VAL A 49 12.93 5.79 1.39
CA VAL A 49 14.08 6.12 0.56
C VAL A 49 15.36 6.09 1.39
N LYS A 50 16.52 5.80 0.78
CA LYS A 50 17.82 5.97 1.43
C LYS A 50 18.35 7.38 1.16
N LYS A 51 19.13 7.93 2.09
CA LYS A 51 19.67 9.31 1.98
C LYS A 51 20.61 9.50 0.78
N ASP A 52 21.23 8.43 0.33
CA ASP A 52 22.18 8.35 -0.77
C ASP A 52 21.55 7.84 -2.08
N THR A 53 20.22 7.71 -2.13
CA THR A 53 19.52 7.33 -3.35
C THR A 53 19.67 8.42 -4.40
N GLU A 54 20.40 8.12 -5.48
CA GLU A 54 20.41 8.92 -6.70
C GLU A 54 19.01 9.02 -7.31
N LYS A 55 18.78 10.06 -8.12
CA LYS A 55 17.53 10.28 -8.84
C LYS A 55 17.14 9.06 -9.70
N LYS A 56 16.21 8.24 -9.20
CA LYS A 56 15.82 6.94 -9.77
C LYS A 56 14.31 6.78 -9.83
N ALA A 57 13.87 5.66 -10.42
CA ALA A 57 12.45 5.34 -10.49
C ALA A 57 11.82 5.23 -9.08
N SER A 58 10.56 5.63 -8.98
CA SER A 58 9.78 5.51 -7.76
C SER A 58 8.58 4.60 -7.96
N ILE A 59 8.26 3.80 -6.94
CA ILE A 59 7.10 2.92 -6.96
C ILE A 59 6.07 3.40 -5.94
N VAL A 60 4.84 3.66 -6.38
CA VAL A 60 3.70 4.05 -5.54
C VAL A 60 2.85 2.82 -5.28
N LEU A 61 2.57 2.53 -4.01
CA LEU A 61 1.86 1.34 -3.58
C LEU A 61 0.46 1.69 -3.14
N ILE A 62 -0.49 1.44 -4.04
CA ILE A 62 -1.89 1.81 -3.89
C ILE A 62 -2.53 0.97 -2.78
N GLY A 63 -3.13 1.65 -1.82
CA GLY A 63 -3.76 1.06 -0.63
C GLY A 63 -2.89 1.15 0.63
N GLY A 64 -1.57 1.33 0.48
CA GLY A 64 -0.64 1.52 1.59
C GLY A 64 -0.69 0.41 2.64
N GLY A 65 -0.63 0.78 3.92
CA GLY A 65 -0.67 -0.14 5.06
C GLY A 65 0.55 -1.04 5.14
N GLN A 66 0.46 -2.13 5.91
CA GLN A 66 1.59 -3.04 6.14
C GLN A 66 2.18 -3.61 4.83
N TRP A 67 1.33 -3.92 3.85
CA TRP A 67 1.77 -4.40 2.54
C TRP A 67 2.47 -3.31 1.72
N GLY A 68 1.92 -2.10 1.69
CA GLY A 68 2.56 -0.96 1.05
C GLY A 68 3.90 -0.61 1.70
N ASP A 69 3.97 -0.67 3.02
CA ASP A 69 5.18 -0.37 3.79
C ASP A 69 6.26 -1.43 3.55
N TYR A 70 5.89 -2.71 3.55
CA TYR A 70 6.79 -3.82 3.23
C TYR A 70 7.46 -3.60 1.88
N TRP A 71 6.67 -3.43 0.83
CA TRP A 71 7.20 -3.29 -0.53
C TRP A 71 7.91 -1.96 -0.73
N GLY A 72 7.42 -0.86 -0.13
CA GLY A 72 8.09 0.44 -0.15
C GLY A 72 9.51 0.33 0.40
N GLN A 73 9.67 -0.38 1.52
CA GLN A 73 10.98 -0.70 2.10
C GLN A 73 11.82 -1.62 1.20
N GLN A 74 11.23 -2.65 0.57
CA GLN A 74 11.97 -3.52 -0.37
C GLN A 74 12.52 -2.75 -1.57
N PHE A 75 11.74 -1.83 -2.14
CA PHE A 75 12.20 -0.97 -3.24
C PHE A 75 13.30 -0.02 -2.78
N ALA A 76 13.12 0.59 -1.60
CA ALA A 76 14.14 1.45 -1.00
C ALA A 76 15.46 0.71 -0.72
N ASN A 77 15.39 -0.55 -0.29
CA ASN A 77 16.57 -1.39 -0.11
C ASN A 77 17.34 -1.63 -1.42
N ARG A 78 16.64 -1.70 -2.55
CA ARG A 78 17.21 -1.84 -3.90
C ARG A 78 17.63 -0.51 -4.55
N GLY A 79 17.52 0.60 -3.83
CA GLY A 79 17.96 1.91 -4.31
C GLY A 79 16.92 2.64 -5.18
N PHE A 80 15.66 2.24 -5.13
CA PHE A 80 14.54 3.04 -5.64
C PHE A 80 13.90 3.83 -4.49
N SER A 81 12.90 4.66 -4.76
CA SER A 81 12.01 5.16 -3.71
C SER A 81 10.68 4.42 -3.73
N GLY A 82 10.09 4.24 -2.55
CA GLY A 82 8.78 3.61 -2.36
C GLY A 82 7.81 4.56 -1.67
N LEU A 83 6.59 4.67 -2.17
CA LEU A 83 5.53 5.47 -1.55
C LEU A 83 4.33 4.59 -1.21
N SER A 84 4.19 4.22 0.06
CA SER A 84 3.02 3.51 0.57
C SER A 84 1.86 4.51 0.76
N LEU A 85 0.84 4.39 -0.09
CA LEU A 85 -0.21 5.40 -0.27
C LEU A 85 -1.60 4.83 0.10
N PRO A 86 -2.01 4.92 1.38
CA PRO A 86 -3.39 4.66 1.77
C PRO A 86 -4.32 5.70 1.14
N TYR A 87 -5.54 5.28 0.80
CA TYR A 87 -6.61 6.17 0.32
C TYR A 87 -7.92 5.98 1.10
N THR A 88 -7.92 5.12 2.12
CA THR A 88 -9.05 4.89 3.03
C THR A 88 -8.58 4.58 4.46
N GLY A 89 -9.45 4.76 5.43
CA GLY A 89 -9.31 4.19 6.78
C GLY A 89 -8.31 4.90 7.70
N TRP A 90 -7.77 6.04 7.28
CA TRP A 90 -6.92 6.92 8.10
C TRP A 90 -7.64 8.24 8.36
N ASP A 91 -7.22 8.95 9.41
CA ASP A 91 -7.75 10.28 9.73
C ASP A 91 -7.59 11.21 8.53
N GLY A 92 -8.70 11.81 8.10
CA GLY A 92 -8.75 12.68 6.91
C GLY A 92 -9.00 11.94 5.58
N LEU A 93 -8.96 10.61 5.56
CA LEU A 93 -9.30 9.80 4.38
C LEU A 93 -10.73 9.23 4.49
N PRO A 94 -11.36 8.91 3.34
CA PRO A 94 -12.64 8.19 3.32
C PRO A 94 -12.59 6.90 4.16
N LYS A 95 -13.71 6.56 4.81
CA LYS A 95 -13.80 5.31 5.60
C LYS A 95 -13.89 4.07 4.71
N LEU A 96 -14.54 4.18 3.55
CA LEU A 96 -14.82 3.10 2.63
C LEU A 96 -14.30 3.45 1.22
N PRO A 97 -13.84 2.47 0.44
CA PRO A 97 -13.45 2.64 -0.96
C PRO A 97 -14.68 2.73 -1.88
N GLU A 98 -15.45 3.80 -1.70
CA GLU A 98 -16.59 4.17 -2.55
C GLU A 98 -16.50 5.65 -2.91
N GLU A 99 -16.77 5.99 -4.17
CA GLU A 99 -16.68 7.36 -4.70
C GLU A 99 -15.33 8.06 -4.43
N ILE A 100 -14.22 7.31 -4.49
CA ILE A 100 -12.88 7.84 -4.22
C ILE A 100 -12.45 8.78 -5.35
N ASN A 101 -12.14 10.02 -4.99
CA ASN A 101 -11.69 11.07 -5.90
C ASN A 101 -10.22 10.87 -6.30
N LEU A 102 -9.95 10.74 -7.60
CA LEU A 102 -8.63 10.44 -8.13
C LEU A 102 -7.63 11.61 -7.98
N GLU A 103 -8.12 12.82 -7.72
CA GLU A 103 -7.35 14.02 -7.40
C GLU A 103 -6.43 13.81 -6.19
N TYR A 104 -6.79 12.90 -5.27
CA TYR A 104 -5.90 12.50 -4.17
C TYR A 104 -4.59 11.89 -4.68
N PHE A 105 -4.69 10.98 -5.66
CA PHE A 105 -3.52 10.33 -6.27
C PHE A 105 -2.72 11.31 -7.12
N GLU A 106 -3.39 12.21 -7.86
CA GLU A 106 -2.73 13.27 -8.61
C GLU A 106 -1.87 14.16 -7.71
N LYS A 107 -2.40 14.56 -6.55
CA LYS A 107 -1.65 15.32 -5.52
C LYS A 107 -0.47 14.53 -4.99
N ALA A 108 -0.65 13.26 -4.66
CA ALA A 108 0.43 12.40 -4.18
C ALA A 108 1.54 12.23 -5.23
N LEU A 109 1.18 12.04 -6.50
CA LEU A 109 2.12 11.96 -7.62
C LEU A 109 2.87 13.28 -7.82
N ALA A 110 2.16 14.42 -7.76
CA ALA A 110 2.77 15.74 -7.86
C ALA A 110 3.72 16.05 -6.70
N TRP A 111 3.39 15.62 -5.48
CA TRP A 111 4.29 15.68 -4.34
C TRP A 111 5.53 14.80 -4.55
N LEU A 112 5.34 13.58 -5.06
CA LEU A 112 6.43 12.62 -5.26
C LEU A 112 7.43 13.10 -6.31
N LYS A 113 6.96 13.72 -7.41
CA LYS A 113 7.82 14.32 -8.44
C LYS A 113 8.76 15.42 -7.93
N LYS A 114 8.46 16.02 -6.78
CA LYS A 114 9.27 17.08 -6.16
C LYS A 114 10.40 16.54 -5.27
N GLN A 115 10.42 15.24 -5.00
CA GLN A 115 11.45 14.66 -4.14
C GLN A 115 12.78 14.55 -4.88
N PRO A 116 13.92 14.91 -4.24
CA PRO A 116 15.21 14.96 -4.92
C PRO A 116 15.70 13.57 -5.39
N GLU A 117 15.26 12.50 -4.72
CA GLU A 117 15.64 11.12 -5.05
C GLU A 117 14.78 10.52 -6.18
N VAL A 118 13.74 11.23 -6.64
CA VAL A 118 12.77 10.72 -7.61
C VAL A 118 13.06 11.28 -9.00
N ASP A 119 13.17 10.38 -9.97
CA ASP A 119 13.08 10.72 -11.38
C ASP A 119 11.60 10.98 -11.76
N PRO A 120 11.21 12.23 -12.05
CA PRO A 120 9.81 12.61 -12.23
C PRO A 120 9.16 11.97 -13.46
N ASP A 121 9.97 11.42 -14.38
CA ASP A 121 9.51 10.74 -15.58
C ASP A 121 9.49 9.20 -15.41
N LYS A 122 9.86 8.69 -14.22
CA LYS A 122 9.90 7.24 -13.91
C LYS A 122 9.15 6.92 -12.63
N ILE A 123 7.86 7.20 -12.62
CA ILE A 123 6.97 6.82 -11.52
C ILE A 123 6.08 5.66 -11.96
N ILE A 124 6.11 4.58 -11.20
CA ILE A 124 5.32 3.36 -11.44
C ILE A 124 4.28 3.23 -10.33
N VAL A 125 3.04 2.89 -10.68
CA VAL A 125 1.99 2.57 -9.70
C VAL A 125 1.83 1.07 -9.56
N MET A 126 1.64 0.60 -8.34
CA MET A 126 1.57 -0.83 -8.01
C MET A 126 0.41 -1.12 -7.08
N GLY A 127 -0.31 -2.20 -7.34
CA GLY A 127 -1.40 -2.65 -6.49
C GLY A 127 -1.81 -4.10 -6.75
N ALA A 128 -2.59 -4.65 -5.82
CA ALA A 128 -3.13 -6.00 -5.88
C ALA A 128 -4.66 -6.00 -5.76
N SER A 129 -5.34 -6.91 -6.46
CA SER A 129 -6.81 -7.06 -6.45
C SER A 129 -7.50 -5.72 -6.75
N ARG A 130 -8.30 -5.18 -5.84
CA ARG A 130 -8.94 -3.87 -5.98
C ARG A 130 -7.95 -2.73 -6.24
N ASN A 131 -6.77 -2.79 -5.63
CA ASN A 131 -5.74 -1.78 -5.83
C ASN A 131 -5.01 -1.96 -7.17
N ALA A 132 -5.06 -3.17 -7.77
CA ALA A 132 -4.53 -3.41 -9.11
C ALA A 132 -5.44 -2.79 -10.18
N GLU A 133 -6.76 -2.91 -10.05
CA GLU A 133 -7.73 -2.18 -10.87
C GLU A 133 -7.47 -0.67 -10.79
N LEU A 134 -7.38 -0.13 -9.57
CA LEU A 134 -7.12 1.30 -9.37
C LEU A 134 -5.76 1.74 -9.94
N SER A 135 -4.73 0.89 -9.85
CA SER A 135 -3.41 1.18 -10.46
C SER A 135 -3.51 1.33 -11.98
N LEU A 136 -4.31 0.49 -12.66
CA LEU A 136 -4.53 0.59 -14.10
C LEU A 136 -5.32 1.86 -14.47
N ILE A 137 -6.32 2.23 -13.66
CA ILE A 137 -7.11 3.47 -13.85
C ILE A 137 -6.22 4.70 -13.68
N ILE A 138 -5.40 4.74 -12.63
CA ILE A 138 -4.46 5.85 -12.39
C ILE A 138 -3.47 5.97 -13.56
N ALA A 139 -2.93 4.85 -14.06
CA ALA A 139 -2.01 4.86 -15.19
C ALA A 139 -2.66 5.28 -16.52
N SER A 140 -3.95 4.98 -16.73
CA SER A 140 -4.66 5.36 -17.96
C SER A 140 -5.08 6.83 -17.97
N ILE A 141 -5.36 7.43 -16.80
CA ILE A 141 -5.78 8.82 -16.67
C ILE A 141 -4.58 9.76 -16.54
N PHE A 142 -3.59 9.40 -15.71
CA PHE A 142 -2.45 10.27 -15.41
C PHE A 142 -1.21 9.90 -16.22
N THR A 143 -1.35 9.81 -17.54
CA THR A 143 -0.27 9.42 -18.48
C THR A 143 0.95 10.34 -18.43
N ASN A 144 0.77 11.60 -18.04
CA ASN A 144 1.87 12.56 -17.83
C ASN A 144 2.55 12.42 -16.45
N HIS A 145 1.97 11.66 -15.52
CA HIS A 145 2.50 11.46 -14.18
C HIS A 145 3.12 10.09 -13.95
N VAL A 146 2.67 9.07 -14.69
CA VAL A 146 3.00 7.66 -14.45
C VAL A 146 3.59 7.06 -15.72
N SER A 147 4.74 6.41 -15.60
CA SER A 147 5.46 5.76 -16.71
C SER A 147 5.13 4.27 -16.85
N GLY A 148 4.41 3.69 -15.89
CA GLY A 148 4.01 2.28 -15.94
C GLY A 148 3.16 1.85 -14.74
N ALA A 149 2.60 0.64 -14.84
CA ALA A 149 1.82 0.02 -13.78
C ALA A 149 2.24 -1.43 -13.53
N ILE A 150 2.20 -1.85 -12.27
CA ILE A 150 2.36 -3.25 -11.84
C ILE A 150 1.05 -3.68 -11.18
N ALA A 151 0.28 -4.52 -11.86
CA ALA A 151 -1.06 -4.88 -11.44
C ALA A 151 -1.16 -6.38 -11.13
N TYR A 152 -1.30 -6.74 -9.85
CA TYR A 152 -1.43 -8.13 -9.40
C TYR A 152 -2.90 -8.53 -9.30
N ALA A 153 -3.31 -9.55 -10.06
CA ALA A 153 -4.71 -9.99 -10.17
C ALA A 153 -5.69 -8.81 -10.45
N PRO A 154 -5.48 -8.04 -11.53
CA PRO A 154 -6.35 -6.91 -11.86
C PRO A 154 -7.69 -7.36 -12.43
N SER A 155 -8.59 -6.40 -12.58
CA SER A 155 -9.70 -6.48 -13.53
C SER A 155 -9.44 -5.60 -14.74
N SER A 156 -9.97 -5.99 -15.90
CA SER A 156 -9.94 -5.20 -17.14
C SER A 156 -11.04 -4.13 -17.18
N VAL A 157 -11.95 -4.12 -16.20
CA VAL A 157 -13.04 -3.17 -16.06
C VAL A 157 -12.99 -2.53 -14.69
N SER A 158 -13.56 -1.32 -14.56
CA SER A 158 -13.85 -0.80 -13.24
C SER A 158 -15.13 -1.44 -12.70
N TRP A 159 -15.13 -1.86 -11.44
CA TRP A 159 -16.33 -2.37 -10.77
C TRP A 159 -16.95 -1.31 -9.87
N SER A 160 -18.26 -1.37 -9.66
CA SER A 160 -18.98 -0.57 -8.65
C SER A 160 -18.44 -0.78 -7.23
N ASN A 161 -18.82 0.09 -6.30
CA ASN A 161 -18.45 -0.02 -4.89
C ASN A 161 -18.92 -1.35 -4.26
N THR A 162 -20.07 -1.85 -4.70
CA THR A 162 -20.76 -3.03 -4.17
C THR A 162 -20.07 -4.38 -4.41
N VAL A 163 -19.01 -4.44 -5.24
CA VAL A 163 -18.15 -5.65 -5.34
C VAL A 163 -17.45 -5.97 -4.02
N LEU A 164 -17.25 -4.96 -3.17
CA LEU A 164 -16.71 -5.11 -1.83
C LEU A 164 -17.86 -5.22 -0.84
N THR A 165 -17.99 -6.37 -0.20
CA THR A 165 -19.13 -6.68 0.69
C THR A 165 -19.23 -5.75 1.92
N TYR A 166 -18.14 -5.10 2.30
CA TYR A 166 -18.09 -4.14 3.42
C TYR A 166 -18.44 -2.70 3.01
N ASN A 167 -18.62 -2.40 1.72
CA ASN A 167 -19.08 -1.08 1.27
C ASN A 167 -20.58 -0.88 1.47
N SER A 168 -21.10 0.33 1.21
CA SER A 168 -22.54 0.60 1.29
C SER A 168 -23.34 -0.28 0.31
N ASN A 169 -24.64 -0.43 0.58
CA ASN A 169 -25.54 -1.21 -0.27
C ASN A 169 -26.01 -0.42 -1.51
N ASP A 170 -25.86 0.90 -1.49
CA ASP A 170 -26.20 1.77 -2.61
C ASP A 170 -25.20 1.54 -3.75
N LEU A 171 -25.71 1.29 -4.95
CA LEU A 171 -24.90 1.14 -6.15
C LEU A 171 -24.29 2.51 -6.53
N LYS A 172 -22.97 2.60 -6.46
CA LYS A 172 -22.19 3.81 -6.73
C LYS A 172 -20.94 3.50 -7.55
N PRO A 173 -20.36 4.50 -8.24
CA PRO A 173 -19.01 4.38 -8.75
C PRO A 173 -18.03 4.18 -7.59
N SER A 174 -16.98 3.42 -7.85
CA SER A 174 -15.88 3.28 -6.88
C SER A 174 -14.92 4.46 -6.95
N TRP A 175 -14.77 5.01 -8.15
CA TRP A 175 -13.77 6.01 -8.49
C TRP A 175 -14.43 7.19 -9.21
N LYS A 176 -13.98 8.39 -8.88
CA LYS A 176 -14.40 9.64 -9.52
C LYS A 176 -13.19 10.45 -9.93
N TYR A 177 -13.28 11.19 -11.03
CA TYR A 177 -12.26 12.16 -11.40
C TYR A 177 -12.94 13.44 -11.89
N GLN A 178 -12.56 14.58 -11.30
CA GLN A 178 -13.13 15.89 -11.61
C GLN A 178 -14.66 15.93 -11.44
N GLY A 179 -15.15 15.19 -10.43
CA GLY A 179 -16.59 15.04 -10.17
C GLY A 179 -17.32 14.12 -11.15
N ILE A 180 -16.63 13.52 -12.13
CA ILE A 180 -17.18 12.60 -13.11
C ILE A 180 -16.90 11.16 -12.67
N ASP A 181 -17.92 10.31 -12.78
CA ASP A 181 -17.81 8.89 -12.49
C ASP A 181 -16.88 8.20 -13.49
N ILE A 182 -15.93 7.42 -13.01
CA ILE A 182 -15.21 6.48 -13.89
C ILE A 182 -16.19 5.41 -14.33
N PRO A 183 -16.37 5.15 -15.63
CA PRO A 183 -17.31 4.13 -16.11
C PRO A 183 -17.06 2.77 -15.47
N TYR A 184 -18.11 2.18 -14.90
CA TYR A 184 -18.00 0.96 -14.11
C TYR A 184 -19.06 -0.06 -14.49
N ILE A 185 -18.74 -1.34 -14.26
CA ILE A 185 -19.69 -2.45 -14.33
C ILE A 185 -20.37 -2.58 -12.97
N PRO A 186 -21.71 -2.51 -12.92
CA PRO A 186 -22.44 -2.71 -11.68
C PRO A 186 -22.39 -4.18 -11.27
N MET A 187 -22.12 -4.42 -9.99
CA MET A 187 -22.32 -5.73 -9.38
C MET A 187 -23.37 -5.62 -8.28
N VAL A 188 -24.44 -6.41 -8.38
CA VAL A 188 -25.40 -6.49 -7.27
C VAL A 188 -24.68 -7.10 -6.07
N LYS A 189 -24.76 -6.43 -4.92
CA LYS A 189 -24.11 -6.91 -3.71
C LYS A 189 -24.71 -8.25 -3.33
N ILE A 190 -23.86 -9.27 -3.22
CA ILE A 190 -24.32 -10.60 -2.79
C ILE A 190 -24.64 -10.52 -1.30
N SER A 191 -25.90 -10.75 -0.95
CA SER A 191 -26.36 -10.88 0.43
C SER A 191 -26.82 -12.32 0.66
N GLY A 192 -26.52 -12.87 1.83
CA GLY A 192 -27.13 -14.12 2.26
C GLY A 192 -28.65 -13.98 2.31
N ASN A 193 -29.36 -15.03 1.90
CA ASN A 193 -30.79 -15.19 2.10
C ASN A 193 -31.04 -16.27 3.19
N GLU A 194 -32.30 -16.56 3.50
CA GLU A 194 -32.66 -17.62 4.45
C GLU A 194 -32.48 -19.04 3.88
N SER A 195 -31.93 -19.19 2.67
CA SER A 195 -31.72 -20.50 2.06
C SER A 195 -30.57 -21.24 2.72
N ASN A 196 -30.81 -22.50 3.07
CA ASN A 196 -29.76 -23.43 3.50
C ASN A 196 -29.03 -24.10 2.31
N LYS A 197 -29.35 -23.71 1.07
CA LYS A 197 -28.74 -24.23 -0.16
C LYS A 197 -28.11 -23.09 -0.96
N ILE A 198 -26.87 -23.30 -1.39
CA ILE A 198 -26.21 -22.43 -2.36
C ILE A 198 -26.80 -22.74 -3.73
N GLU A 199 -27.60 -21.83 -4.27
CA GLU A 199 -28.03 -21.89 -5.66
C GLU A 199 -26.88 -21.41 -6.55
N THR A 200 -26.33 -22.33 -7.34
CA THR A 200 -25.35 -22.00 -8.39
C THR A 200 -26.10 -21.65 -9.67
N LEU A 201 -25.52 -20.77 -10.49
CA LEU A 201 -25.98 -20.60 -11.87
C LEU A 201 -25.80 -21.96 -12.58
N GLU A 202 -26.90 -22.55 -13.05
CA GLU A 202 -26.87 -23.74 -13.93
C GLU A 202 -26.23 -23.42 -15.29
#